data_AF-A0A6I5CR87-F1
#
_entry.id   AF-A0A6I5CR87-F1
#
_cell.length_a   1.000
_cell.length_b   1.000
_cell.length_c   1.000
_cell.angle_alpha   90.00
_cell.angle_beta   90.00
_cell.angle_gamma   90.00
#
_symmetry.space_group_name_H-M   'P 1'
#
loop_
_entity.id
_entity.type
_entity.pdbx_description
1 polymer ?
#
loop_
_entity_poly.entity_id
_entity_poly.type
_entity_poly.pdbx_seq_one_letter_code
_entity_poly.pdbx_strand_id
1 'polypeptide(L)'
;LRDRLATTALLLLGASQGVPMLLAGDEFGRTQHGNNNAYSQDTPQGWVDWTRRAEDRGRELFTRRCLAFRRAHPVLRRPDHPDGRTPQGHPYPPVSWHGDLPGRPDWSESSTLLAALLYAHGGDGAVPDCVYLAVNTGGADRAVLVPPAPAGLRWHLFADTS
;
A
#
# COMPACT_ATOMS: atom_id res chain seq x y z
N LEU A 1 -15.37 -10.30 1.03
CA LEU A 1 -14.73 -10.02 -0.29
C LEU A 1 -14.72 -8.53 -0.65
N ARG A 2 -15.87 -7.85 -0.77
CA ARG A 2 -15.92 -6.42 -1.16
C ARG A 2 -15.12 -5.51 -0.23
N ASP A 3 -15.33 -5.63 1.07
CA ASP A 3 -14.62 -4.78 2.05
C ASP A 3 -13.12 -5.04 2.05
N ARG A 4 -12.72 -6.32 1.94
CA ARG A 4 -11.33 -6.71 1.73
C ARG A 4 -10.73 -5.96 0.53
N LEU A 5 -11.34 -6.06 -0.65
CA LEU A 5 -10.84 -5.40 -1.86
C LEU A 5 -10.75 -3.88 -1.70
N ALA A 6 -11.73 -3.26 -1.03
CA ALA A 6 -11.70 -1.83 -0.73
C ALA A 6 -10.53 -1.48 0.19
N THR A 7 -10.31 -2.23 1.27
CA THR A 7 -9.17 -2.01 2.18
C THR A 7 -7.83 -2.30 1.52
N THR A 8 -7.73 -3.31 0.66
CA THR A 8 -6.54 -3.58 -0.15
C THR A 8 -6.23 -2.41 -1.07
N ALA A 9 -7.23 -1.84 -1.76
CA ALA A 9 -7.05 -0.68 -2.62
C ALA A 9 -6.58 0.56 -1.83
N LEU A 10 -7.14 0.80 -0.64
CA LEU A 10 -6.73 1.89 0.26
C LEU A 10 -5.29 1.71 0.75
N LEU A 11 -4.90 0.49 1.12
CA LEU A 11 -3.54 0.15 1.52
C LEU A 11 -2.56 0.39 0.36
N LEU A 12 -2.89 -0.11 -0.83
CA LEU A 12 -2.10 0.08 -2.04
C LEU A 12 -1.92 1.55 -2.40
N LEU A 13 -3.00 2.34 -2.35
CA LEU A 13 -2.95 3.79 -2.58
C LEU A 13 -2.02 4.48 -1.57
N GLY A 14 -2.09 4.09 -0.29
CA GLY A 14 -1.22 4.60 0.75
C GLY A 14 0.25 4.19 0.61
N ALA A 15 0.52 2.99 0.07
CA ALA A 15 1.86 2.42 -0.06
C ALA A 15 2.57 2.74 -1.40
N SER A 16 1.83 3.11 -2.44
CA SER A 16 2.39 3.37 -3.77
C SER A 16 3.28 4.64 -3.79
N GLN A 17 4.28 4.68 -4.68
CA GLN A 17 5.03 5.91 -4.92
C GLN A 17 4.17 6.97 -5.62
N GLY A 18 4.51 8.26 -5.46
CA GLY A 18 3.78 9.39 -6.04
C GLY A 18 2.86 10.13 -5.06
N VAL A 19 1.86 10.85 -5.59
CA VAL A 19 0.91 11.63 -4.78
C VAL A 19 -0.45 10.92 -4.81
N PRO A 20 -0.89 10.29 -3.69
CA PRO A 20 -2.18 9.61 -3.67
C PRO A 20 -3.33 10.63 -3.73
N MET A 21 -4.34 10.32 -4.53
CA MET A 21 -5.62 11.03 -4.55
C MET A 21 -6.71 10.09 -4.07
N LEU A 22 -7.45 10.50 -3.04
CA LEU A 22 -8.57 9.74 -2.50
C LEU A 22 -9.87 10.47 -2.86
N LEU A 23 -10.85 9.74 -3.40
CA LEU A 23 -12.16 10.31 -3.69
C LEU A 23 -12.94 10.46 -2.38
N ALA A 24 -13.53 11.64 -2.17
CA ALA A 24 -14.24 11.94 -0.93
C ALA A 24 -15.40 10.96 -0.69
N GLY A 25 -15.38 10.34 0.49
CA GLY A 25 -16.34 9.36 0.95
C GLY A 25 -15.92 7.91 0.74
N ASP A 26 -14.87 7.62 -0.04
CA ASP A 26 -14.32 6.26 -0.16
C ASP A 26 -13.82 5.72 1.18
N GLU A 27 -13.36 6.61 2.07
CA GLU A 27 -12.88 6.29 3.41
C GLU A 27 -13.97 5.68 4.32
N PHE A 28 -15.25 5.89 4.02
CA PHE A 28 -16.39 5.25 4.69
C PHE A 28 -17.34 4.58 3.67
N GLY A 29 -16.84 4.30 2.47
CA GLY A 29 -17.48 3.44 1.48
C GLY A 29 -18.62 4.07 0.68
N ARG A 30 -18.62 5.38 0.41
CA ARG A 30 -19.61 6.10 -0.43
C ARG A 30 -20.05 5.27 -1.64
N THR A 31 -21.35 5.31 -1.94
CA THR A 31 -21.93 4.57 -3.07
C THR A 31 -22.79 5.49 -3.92
N GLN A 32 -22.75 5.28 -5.23
CA GLN A 32 -23.66 5.87 -6.21
C GLN A 32 -24.60 4.79 -6.78
N HIS A 33 -24.77 3.68 -6.04
CA HIS A 33 -25.59 2.52 -6.42
C HIS A 33 -25.24 1.94 -7.81
N GLY A 34 -23.96 1.96 -8.16
CA GLY A 34 -23.46 1.44 -9.44
C GLY A 34 -23.46 2.45 -10.59
N ASN A 35 -23.96 3.67 -10.39
CA ASN A 35 -23.81 4.74 -11.37
C ASN A 35 -22.37 5.27 -11.36
N ASN A 36 -21.64 5.05 -12.46
CA ASN A 36 -20.27 5.54 -12.63
C ASN A 36 -20.19 6.95 -13.26
N ASN A 37 -21.33 7.59 -13.51
CA ASN A 37 -21.41 8.87 -14.21
C ASN A 37 -22.53 9.76 -13.62
N ALA A 38 -22.45 10.06 -12.32
CA ALA A 38 -23.43 10.87 -11.59
C ALA A 38 -23.33 12.39 -11.87
N TYR A 39 -22.84 12.80 -13.05
CA TYR A 39 -22.53 14.21 -13.35
C TYR A 39 -23.75 15.13 -13.32
N SER A 40 -24.94 14.62 -13.65
CA SER A 40 -26.21 15.35 -13.68
C SER A 40 -27.09 15.10 -12.45
N GLN A 41 -26.56 14.41 -11.44
CA GLN A 41 -27.32 13.94 -10.28
C GLN A 41 -27.14 14.87 -9.08
N ASP A 42 -27.95 15.93 -9.02
CA ASP A 42 -28.14 16.68 -7.78
C ASP A 42 -29.24 16.03 -6.92
N THR A 43 -28.95 14.81 -6.47
CA THR A 43 -29.85 13.96 -5.69
C THR A 43 -29.03 13.22 -4.63
N PRO A 44 -29.64 12.55 -3.63
CA PRO A 44 -28.91 11.75 -2.63
C PRO A 44 -27.92 10.74 -3.23
N GLN A 45 -28.10 10.29 -4.47
CA GLN A 45 -27.15 9.43 -5.17
C GLN A 45 -25.82 10.11 -5.48
N GLY A 46 -25.82 11.42 -5.75
CA GLY A 46 -24.62 12.22 -6.03
C GLY A 46 -23.96 12.79 -4.77
N TRP A 47 -24.72 12.93 -3.69
CA TRP A 47 -24.26 13.54 -2.45
C TRP A 47 -23.31 12.64 -1.64
N VAL A 48 -22.52 13.26 -0.76
CA VAL A 48 -21.74 12.52 0.25
C VAL A 48 -22.65 12.26 1.45
N ASP A 49 -23.02 11.00 1.64
CA ASP A 49 -23.80 10.58 2.80
C ASP A 49 -22.91 10.40 4.04
N TRP A 50 -22.93 11.39 4.92
CA TRP A 50 -22.15 11.41 6.16
C TRP A 50 -22.66 10.45 7.22
N THR A 51 -23.89 9.93 7.12
CA THR A 51 -24.40 8.95 8.10
C THR A 51 -23.59 7.65 8.05
N ARG A 52 -23.10 7.29 6.86
CA ARG A 52 -22.25 6.12 6.61
C ARG A 52 -20.90 6.16 7.31
N ARG A 53 -20.43 7.36 7.68
CA ARG A 53 -19.22 7.51 8.50
C ARG A 53 -19.38 6.83 9.86
N ALA A 54 -20.56 6.87 10.45
CA ALA A 54 -20.84 6.17 11.70
C ALA A 54 -20.91 4.64 11.48
N GLU A 55 -21.42 4.21 10.32
CA GLU A 55 -21.61 2.81 9.97
C GLU A 55 -20.28 2.09 9.67
N ASP A 56 -19.35 2.73 8.94
CA ASP A 56 -18.06 2.14 8.57
C ASP A 56 -16.86 2.93 9.12
N ARG A 57 -16.91 3.16 10.44
CA ARG A 57 -15.80 3.77 11.19
C ARG A 57 -14.50 2.96 11.09
N GLY A 58 -14.60 1.65 10.84
CA GLY A 58 -13.46 0.75 10.67
C GLY A 58 -12.62 1.13 9.44
N ARG A 59 -13.28 1.31 8.29
CA ARG A 59 -12.60 1.75 7.05
C ARG A 59 -12.05 3.16 7.17
N GLU A 60 -12.74 4.07 7.85
CA GLU A 60 -12.24 5.44 8.05
C GLU A 60 -10.93 5.39 8.85
N LEU A 61 -10.94 4.65 9.97
CA LEU A 61 -9.75 4.49 10.82
C LEU A 61 -8.61 3.80 10.08
N PHE A 62 -8.91 2.78 9.28
CA PHE A 62 -7.93 2.09 8.45
C PHE A 62 -7.30 3.04 7.43
N THR A 63 -8.12 3.79 6.68
CA THR A 63 -7.66 4.81 5.72
C THR A 63 -6.75 5.82 6.41
N ARG A 64 -7.16 6.34 7.57
CA ARG A 64 -6.35 7.27 8.37
C ARG A 64 -5.02 6.66 8.79
N ARG A 65 -4.99 5.38 9.19
CA ARG A 65 -3.77 4.65 9.55
C ARG A 65 -2.85 4.47 8.33
N CYS A 66 -3.38 4.13 7.16
CA CYS A 66 -2.58 4.05 5.92
C CYS A 66 -1.94 5.39 5.57
N LEU A 67 -2.68 6.50 5.65
CA LEU A 67 -2.14 7.83 5.39
C LEU A 67 -1.13 8.28 6.46
N ALA A 68 -1.36 7.93 7.73
CA ALA A 68 -0.40 8.18 8.82
C ALA A 68 0.89 7.37 8.64
N PHE A 69 0.78 6.10 8.25
CA PHE A 69 1.91 5.24 7.91
C PHE A 69 2.71 5.83 6.75
N ARG A 70 2.04 6.24 5.66
CA ARG A 70 2.68 6.95 4.54
C ARG A 70 3.46 8.19 4.97
N ARG A 71 2.92 8.97 5.92
CA ARG A 71 3.59 10.16 6.45
C ARG A 71 4.83 9.78 7.27
N ALA A 72 4.71 8.75 8.11
CA ALA A 72 5.78 8.25 8.98
C ALA A 72 6.92 7.57 8.23
N HIS A 73 6.68 7.07 7.01
CA HIS A 73 7.66 6.38 6.17
C HIS A 73 8.01 7.19 4.90
N PRO A 74 9.00 8.10 4.95
CA PRO A 74 9.49 8.83 3.77
C PRO A 74 9.84 7.96 2.57
N VAL A 75 10.21 6.69 2.78
CA VAL A 75 10.53 5.76 1.69
C VAL A 75 9.36 5.54 0.72
N LEU A 76 8.11 5.81 1.15
CA LEU A 76 6.90 5.74 0.31
C LEU A 76 6.64 7.01 -0.52
N ARG A 77 7.41 8.08 -0.29
CA ARG A 77 7.20 9.42 -0.84
C ARG A 77 8.46 9.95 -1.53
N ARG A 78 9.17 9.09 -2.24
CA ARG A 78 10.44 9.49 -2.87
C ARG A 78 10.20 10.54 -3.97
N PRO A 79 11.08 11.56 -4.06
CA PRO A 79 10.98 12.58 -5.10
C PRO A 79 11.50 12.09 -6.46
N ASP A 80 12.38 11.09 -6.44
CA ASP A 80 13.13 10.57 -7.58
C ASP A 80 12.74 9.12 -7.92
N HIS A 81 12.87 8.78 -9.20
CA HIS A 81 12.72 7.40 -9.64
C HIS A 81 14.00 6.60 -9.33
N PRO A 82 13.91 5.40 -8.73
CA PRO A 82 15.08 4.54 -8.50
C PRO A 82 15.76 4.14 -9.82
N ASP A 83 17.10 4.19 -9.85
CA ASP A 83 17.90 3.67 -10.96
C ASP A 83 18.15 2.15 -10.86
N GLY A 84 17.63 1.50 -9.82
CA GLY A 84 17.78 0.07 -9.55
C GLY A 84 19.15 -0.34 -9.00
N ARG A 85 20.08 0.60 -8.81
CA ARG A 85 21.42 0.30 -8.29
C ARG A 85 21.40 0.22 -6.78
N THR A 86 22.27 -0.63 -6.23
CA THR A 86 22.53 -0.68 -4.79
C THR A 86 23.75 0.16 -4.50
N PRO A 87 23.64 1.27 -3.75
CA PRO A 87 24.81 2.03 -3.34
C PRO A 87 25.76 1.17 -2.50
N GLN A 88 27.06 1.47 -2.55
CA GLN A 88 28.06 0.72 -1.80
C GLN A 88 27.77 0.78 -0.29
N GLY A 89 27.80 -0.38 0.37
CA GLY A 89 27.51 -0.49 1.80
C GLY A 89 26.02 -0.54 2.17
N HIS A 90 25.11 -0.39 1.20
CA HIS A 90 23.68 -0.56 1.45
C HIS A 90 23.28 -2.04 1.34
N PRO A 91 22.43 -2.57 2.24
CA PRO A 91 21.98 -3.96 2.20
C PRO A 91 20.99 -4.23 1.04
N TYR A 92 20.29 -3.18 0.58
CA TYR A 92 19.29 -3.26 -0.48
C TYR A 92 19.38 -2.06 -1.42
N PRO A 93 19.00 -2.23 -2.71
CA PRO A 93 18.71 -1.11 -3.59
C PRO A 93 17.48 -0.35 -3.06
N PRO A 94 17.23 0.88 -3.53
CA PRO A 94 16.07 1.65 -3.09
C PRO A 94 14.71 0.94 -3.31
N VAL A 95 14.64 0.06 -4.32
CA VAL A 95 13.53 -0.87 -4.55
C VAL A 95 14.10 -2.24 -4.86
N SER A 96 13.70 -3.26 -4.10
CA SER A 96 14.04 -4.66 -4.36
C SER A 96 12.76 -5.45 -4.64
N TRP A 97 12.73 -6.17 -5.76
CA TRP A 97 11.59 -6.96 -6.17
C TRP A 97 11.74 -8.42 -5.73
N HIS A 98 10.63 -9.03 -5.33
CA HIS A 98 10.61 -10.35 -4.73
C HIS A 98 9.42 -11.17 -5.25
N GLY A 99 9.44 -12.48 -5.02
CA GLY A 99 8.31 -13.37 -5.26
C GLY A 99 7.85 -14.00 -3.96
N ASP A 100 7.45 -15.27 -4.02
CA ASP A 100 7.27 -16.12 -2.84
C ASP A 100 8.59 -16.30 -2.06
N LEU A 101 9.72 -16.20 -2.77
CA LEU A 101 11.06 -16.19 -2.21
C LEU A 101 11.75 -14.82 -2.37
N PRO A 102 12.61 -14.41 -1.40
CA PRO A 102 13.41 -13.20 -1.50
C PRO A 102 14.27 -13.16 -2.77
N GLY A 103 14.18 -12.06 -3.48
CA GLY A 103 14.98 -11.76 -4.68
C GLY A 103 14.61 -12.57 -5.92
N ARG A 104 13.46 -13.27 -5.91
CA ARG A 104 12.98 -14.09 -7.03
C ARG A 104 11.60 -13.62 -7.53
N PRO A 105 11.47 -12.40 -8.08
CA PRO A 105 10.21 -11.93 -8.62
C PRO A 105 9.77 -12.76 -9.84
N ASP A 106 8.46 -12.94 -9.98
CA ASP A 106 7.83 -13.51 -11.18
C ASP A 106 7.31 -12.38 -12.07
N TRP A 107 7.98 -12.19 -13.21
CA TRP A 107 7.66 -11.17 -14.21
C TRP A 107 6.75 -11.69 -15.34
N SER A 108 6.25 -12.92 -15.23
CA SER A 108 5.32 -13.45 -16.22
C SER A 108 3.99 -12.68 -16.21
N GLU A 109 3.33 -12.64 -17.36
CA GLU A 109 2.00 -12.01 -17.48
C GLU A 109 0.93 -12.70 -16.61
N SER A 110 1.17 -13.94 -16.23
CA SER A 110 0.31 -14.73 -15.33
C SER A 110 0.57 -14.50 -13.84
N SER A 111 1.55 -13.67 -13.49
CA SER A 111 1.88 -13.41 -12.08
C SER A 111 0.73 -12.71 -11.38
N THR A 112 0.36 -13.27 -10.22
CA THR A 112 -0.69 -12.74 -9.33
C THR A 112 -0.13 -12.29 -7.98
N LEU A 113 1.20 -12.26 -7.85
CA LEU A 113 1.90 -11.82 -6.65
C LEU A 113 2.80 -10.64 -6.99
N LEU A 114 2.54 -9.52 -6.32
CA LEU A 114 3.45 -8.38 -6.29
C LEU A 114 4.13 -8.36 -4.91
N ALA A 115 5.45 -8.47 -4.86
CA ALA A 115 6.20 -8.33 -3.62
C ALA A 115 7.41 -7.40 -3.82
N ALA A 116 7.54 -6.41 -2.95
CA ALA A 116 8.59 -5.40 -3.04
C ALA A 116 9.05 -4.91 -1.67
N LEU A 117 10.35 -4.68 -1.54
CA LEU A 117 10.97 -3.96 -0.44
C LEU A 117 11.38 -2.57 -0.92
N LEU A 118 10.97 -1.55 -0.18
CA LEU A 118 11.37 -0.17 -0.37
C LEU A 118 12.36 0.18 0.74
N TYR A 119 13.55 0.66 0.37
CA TYR A 119 14.64 0.92 1.32
C TYR A 119 15.19 2.33 1.18
N ALA A 120 15.42 2.99 2.31
CA ALA A 120 16.23 4.18 2.44
C ALA A 120 17.22 3.99 3.60
N HIS A 121 18.52 4.15 3.33
CA HIS A 121 19.59 3.90 4.30
C HIS A 121 19.54 4.81 5.54
N GLY A 122 18.86 5.96 5.44
CA GLY A 122 19.03 7.06 6.40
C GLY A 122 20.31 7.83 6.09
N GLY A 123 20.42 9.06 6.59
CA GLY A 123 21.70 9.77 6.64
C GLY A 123 22.61 9.18 7.73
N ASP A 124 23.83 9.69 7.85
CA ASP A 124 24.80 9.20 8.85
C ASP A 124 24.21 9.17 10.26
N GLY A 125 24.11 7.96 10.83
CA GLY A 125 23.58 7.71 12.18
C GLY A 125 22.05 7.68 12.29
N ALA A 126 21.30 7.89 11.19
CA ALA A 126 19.86 7.74 11.19
C ALA A 126 19.45 6.26 11.02
N VAL A 127 18.32 5.89 11.63
CA VAL A 127 17.73 4.57 11.43
C VAL A 127 17.21 4.48 9.98
N PRO A 128 17.56 3.42 9.22
CA PRO A 128 17.05 3.25 7.87
C PRO A 128 15.52 3.10 7.88
N ASP A 129 14.87 3.66 6.86
CA ASP A 129 13.43 3.49 6.63
C ASP A 129 13.21 2.35 5.64
N CYS A 130 12.36 1.40 6.00
CA CYS A 130 12.18 0.15 5.25
C CYS A 130 10.73 -0.30 5.32
N VAL A 131 10.12 -0.51 4.15
CA VAL A 131 8.75 -1.02 4.02
C VAL A 131 8.73 -2.19 3.06
N TYR A 132 8.15 -3.30 3.49
CA TYR A 132 7.87 -4.46 2.63
C TYR A 132 6.38 -4.53 2.35
N LEU A 133 6.02 -4.72 1.08
CA LEU A 133 4.66 -4.87 0.60
C LEU A 133 4.55 -6.19 -0.17
N ALA A 134 3.59 -7.02 0.17
CA ALA A 134 3.19 -8.20 -0.60
C ALA A 134 1.68 -8.15 -0.87
N VAL A 135 1.30 -8.39 -2.13
CA VAL A 135 -0.07 -8.27 -2.62
C VAL A 135 -0.35 -9.51 -3.46
N ASN A 136 -1.21 -10.37 -2.93
CA ASN A 136 -1.69 -11.55 -3.64
C ASN A 136 -3.06 -11.24 -4.23
N THR A 137 -3.15 -11.17 -5.56
CA THR A 137 -4.41 -11.03 -6.31
C THR A 137 -4.95 -12.38 -6.79
N GLY A 138 -4.22 -13.46 -6.53
CA GLY A 138 -4.62 -14.82 -6.87
C GLY A 138 -5.77 -15.33 -6.00
N GLY A 139 -6.48 -16.34 -6.51
CA GLY A 139 -7.59 -16.98 -5.79
C GLY A 139 -7.18 -17.99 -4.71
N ALA A 140 -5.88 -18.29 -4.60
CA ALA A 140 -5.33 -19.27 -3.67
C ALA A 140 -4.34 -18.64 -2.69
N ASP A 141 -4.26 -19.20 -1.48
CA ASP A 141 -3.30 -18.80 -0.47
C ASP A 141 -1.87 -19.05 -0.95
N ARG A 142 -0.95 -18.15 -0.58
CA ARG A 142 0.45 -18.22 -0.96
C ARG A 142 1.32 -17.85 0.23
N ALA A 143 2.25 -18.74 0.58
CA ALA A 143 3.29 -18.43 1.54
C ALA A 143 4.31 -17.49 0.89
N VAL A 144 4.64 -16.39 1.57
CA VAL A 144 5.64 -15.41 1.11
C VAL A 144 6.70 -15.29 2.18
N LEU A 145 7.95 -15.57 1.80
CA LEU A 145 9.10 -15.36 2.66
C LEU A 145 9.61 -13.92 2.50
N VAL A 146 9.59 -13.18 3.60
CA VAL A 146 10.13 -11.81 3.63
C VAL A 146 11.67 -11.85 3.61
N PRO A 147 12.35 -10.90 2.91
CA PRO A 147 13.79 -10.79 2.95
C PRO A 147 14.28 -10.48 4.38
N PRO A 148 15.55 -10.77 4.71
CA PRO A 148 16.13 -10.37 5.99
C PRO A 148 15.92 -8.87 6.27
N ALA A 149 15.60 -8.51 7.51
CA ALA A 149 15.56 -7.10 7.87
C ALA A 149 16.99 -6.52 7.84
N PRO A 150 17.17 -5.22 7.51
CA PRO A 150 18.46 -4.55 7.65
C PRO A 150 19.04 -4.73 9.06
N ALA A 151 20.37 -4.71 9.19
CA ALA A 151 21.06 -4.94 10.46
C ALA A 151 20.51 -4.04 11.58
N GLY A 152 20.21 -4.64 12.74
CA GLY A 152 19.63 -3.94 13.89
C GLY A 152 18.12 -3.69 13.83
N LEU A 153 17.46 -4.05 12.72
CA LEU A 153 16.01 -3.96 12.56
C LEU A 153 15.33 -5.34 12.61
N ARG A 154 14.01 -5.33 12.76
CA ARG A 154 13.14 -6.50 12.62
C ARG A 154 11.83 -6.10 11.93
N TRP A 155 11.20 -7.05 11.27
CA TRP A 155 9.90 -6.81 10.65
C TRP A 155 8.79 -6.67 11.69
N HIS A 156 7.87 -5.76 11.42
CA HIS A 156 6.64 -5.56 12.16
C HIS A 156 5.48 -5.54 11.16
N LEU A 157 4.45 -6.33 11.42
CA LEU A 157 3.24 -6.33 10.60
C LEU A 157 2.45 -5.04 10.86
N PHE A 158 2.28 -4.22 9.82
CA PHE A 158 1.44 -3.02 9.88
C PHE A 158 -0.02 -3.33 9.57
N ALA A 159 -0.27 -4.02 8.46
CA ALA A 159 -1.61 -4.34 7.98
C ALA A 159 -1.61 -5.69 7.26
N ASP A 160 -2.70 -6.42 7.46
CA ASP A 160 -3.10 -7.59 6.68
C ASP A 160 -4.58 -7.38 6.29
N THR A 161 -4.91 -7.60 5.02
CA THR A 161 -6.27 -7.42 4.49
C THR A 161 -7.00 -8.75 4.27
N SER A 162 -6.40 -9.90 4.61
CA SER A 162 -6.96 -11.24 4.40
C SER A 162 -8.41 -11.40 4.87
#